data_AF-A0A520GV50-F1
#
_entry.id   AF-A0A520GV50-F1
#
_cell.length_a   1.000
_cell.length_b   1.000
_cell.length_c   1.000
_cell.angle_alpha   90.00
_cell.angle_beta   90.00
_cell.angle_gamma   90.00
#
_symmetry.space_group_name_H-M   'P 1'
#
loop_
_entity.id
_entity.type
_entity.pdbx_description
1 polymer ?
#
loop_
_entity_poly.entity_id
_entity_poly.type
_entity_poly.pdbx_seq_one_letter_code
_entity_poly.pdbx_strand_id
1 'polypeptide(L)'
;MLFRWAYTCDESTARLYDENTFNYDSGSNSARLAWQALYTGIGRANLLLANLDNANVELGQKNIIKGQALFLRGYFYYLLVVCYGDVPLITDPTKSVTGDVSIERSPVKLVYAQILSDMIAAESLLDKANFTAKSLGYAEKVTVNAVQGILAKVCLTMASPGVSGIPVDISKAEDAIIWADKLLKSPDHTLVSDYKQVFINLMQDKYDVRESIWEAGLYGTTSTEGSNYTMLIGMTNSPGGGQQAYATKKLVDSYSVWDSVRSEWNCPKFFYRSIPVNFSPLTTPITSPWYVQSGKFRRMYESTFVGLGGTGQSGYNSTNVPLLRLADVYLMKAEAIFIQHGAPTQEAY
;
A
#
# COMPACT_ATOMS: atom_id res chain seq x y z
N MET A 1 2.67 -2.95 1.11
CA MET A 1 1.97 -2.93 2.41
C MET A 1 0.54 -3.34 2.12
N LEU A 2 0.27 -4.65 2.08
CA LEU A 2 -1.11 -5.15 2.03
C LEU A 2 -1.57 -5.22 3.49
N PHE A 3 -2.45 -4.30 3.87
CA PHE A 3 -3.00 -4.29 5.21
C PHE A 3 -4.02 -5.42 5.35
N ARG A 4 -3.86 -6.19 6.43
CA ARG A 4 -4.70 -7.34 6.77
C ARG A 4 -5.88 -6.82 7.59
N TRP A 5 -7.09 -7.04 7.08
CA TRP A 5 -8.33 -6.65 7.73
C TRP A 5 -8.66 -7.61 8.86
N ALA A 6 -8.81 -7.13 10.09
CA ALA A 6 -9.53 -7.86 11.13
C ALA A 6 -9.99 -6.89 12.24
N TYR A 7 -11.20 -7.14 12.71
CA TYR A 7 -11.73 -6.60 13.95
C TYR A 7 -11.03 -7.28 15.13
N THR A 8 -11.16 -6.68 16.32
CA THR A 8 -10.69 -7.21 17.61
C THR A 8 -10.60 -8.74 17.66
N CYS A 9 -9.40 -9.26 17.93
CA CYS A 9 -9.21 -10.64 18.38
C CYS A 9 -9.50 -10.72 19.89
N ASP A 10 -10.77 -10.57 20.25
CA ASP A 10 -11.28 -11.31 21.41
C ASP A 10 -11.46 -12.76 20.93
N GLU A 11 -10.96 -13.74 21.70
CA GLU A 11 -11.13 -15.17 21.42
C GLU A 11 -12.61 -15.55 21.23
N SER A 12 -13.54 -14.78 21.80
CA SER A 12 -14.98 -14.96 21.66
C SER A 12 -15.52 -14.52 20.28
N THR A 13 -14.99 -13.44 19.69
CA THR A 13 -15.42 -12.92 18.37
C THR A 13 -14.68 -13.60 17.21
N ALA A 14 -13.50 -14.16 17.49
CA ALA A 14 -12.71 -14.94 16.54
C ALA A 14 -13.46 -16.19 16.03
N ARG A 15 -14.33 -16.78 16.87
CA ARG A 15 -15.15 -17.95 16.48
C ARG A 15 -16.31 -17.62 15.53
N LEU A 16 -16.71 -16.35 15.43
CA LEU A 16 -17.88 -15.93 14.64
C LEU A 16 -17.52 -15.44 13.24
N TYR A 17 -16.24 -15.12 13.00
CA TYR A 17 -15.76 -14.63 11.71
C TYR A 17 -14.41 -15.27 11.41
N ASP A 18 -14.40 -16.23 10.48
CA ASP A 18 -13.21 -16.98 10.05
C ASP A 18 -12.06 -16.05 9.60
N GLU A 19 -12.38 -14.90 8.98
CA GLU A 19 -11.41 -13.88 8.59
C GLU A 19 -10.60 -13.31 9.79
N ASN A 20 -11.15 -13.32 11.00
CA ASN A 20 -10.47 -12.87 12.23
C ASN A 20 -9.51 -13.93 12.82
N THR A 21 -9.62 -15.20 12.42
CA THR A 21 -8.68 -16.29 12.77
C THR A 21 -7.71 -16.61 11.64
N PHE A 22 -7.72 -15.82 10.57
CA PHE A 22 -6.97 -16.06 9.34
C PHE A 22 -7.37 -17.33 8.60
N ASN A 23 -8.59 -17.81 8.83
CA ASN A 23 -9.18 -18.91 8.13
C ASN A 23 -9.92 -18.34 6.92
N TYR A 24 -9.30 -18.40 5.73
CA TYR A 24 -9.94 -17.94 4.50
C TYR A 24 -10.27 -19.14 3.62
N ASP A 25 -11.43 -19.08 2.99
CA ASP A 25 -11.91 -20.08 2.04
C ASP A 25 -12.40 -19.42 0.75
N SER A 26 -12.88 -20.24 -0.19
CA SER A 26 -13.44 -19.76 -1.45
C SER A 26 -14.76 -18.98 -1.30
N GLY A 27 -15.44 -19.08 -0.15
CA GLY A 27 -16.64 -18.33 0.19
C GLY A 27 -16.35 -16.93 0.75
N SER A 28 -15.10 -16.66 1.11
CA SER A 28 -14.68 -15.40 1.74
C SER A 28 -14.91 -14.21 0.81
N ASN A 29 -15.84 -13.35 1.19
CA ASN A 29 -16.28 -12.22 0.36
C ASN A 29 -15.15 -11.22 0.09
N SER A 30 -14.30 -10.97 1.08
CA SER A 30 -13.12 -10.10 0.97
C SER A 30 -12.14 -10.60 -0.10
N ALA A 31 -11.87 -11.91 -0.12
CA ALA A 31 -11.00 -12.54 -1.11
C ALA A 31 -11.60 -12.45 -2.53
N ARG A 32 -12.91 -12.66 -2.67
CA ARG A 32 -13.62 -12.54 -3.95
C ARG A 32 -13.58 -11.11 -4.50
N LEU A 33 -13.83 -10.10 -3.65
CA LEU A 33 -13.84 -8.70 -4.07
C LEU A 33 -12.44 -8.20 -4.48
N ALA A 34 -11.40 -8.58 -3.74
CA ALA A 34 -10.03 -8.27 -4.10
C ALA A 34 -9.64 -8.87 -5.45
N TRP A 35 -9.94 -10.16 -5.67
CA TRP A 35 -9.73 -10.82 -6.96
C TRP A 35 -10.40 -10.08 -8.12
N GLN A 36 -11.69 -9.75 -7.98
CA GLN A 36 -12.45 -9.04 -9.02
C GLN A 36 -11.88 -7.65 -9.31
N ALA A 37 -11.50 -6.89 -8.28
CA ALA A 37 -10.92 -5.56 -8.44
C ALA A 37 -9.58 -5.60 -9.19
N LEU A 38 -8.70 -6.55 -8.83
CA LEU A 38 -7.39 -6.71 -9.46
C LEU A 38 -7.51 -7.11 -10.93
N TYR A 39 -8.36 -8.09 -11.27
CA TYR A 39 -8.60 -8.47 -12.66
C TYR A 39 -9.32 -7.37 -13.47
N THR A 40 -10.17 -6.57 -12.84
CA THR A 40 -10.76 -5.39 -13.50
C THR A 40 -9.67 -4.38 -13.88
N GLY A 41 -8.72 -4.12 -12.98
CA GLY A 41 -7.56 -3.26 -13.25
C GLY A 41 -6.69 -3.80 -14.39
N ILE A 42 -6.41 -5.10 -14.40
CA ILE A 42 -5.66 -5.78 -15.47
C ILE A 42 -6.38 -5.66 -16.81
N GLY A 43 -7.70 -5.91 -16.86
CA GLY A 43 -8.50 -5.79 -18.07
C GLY A 43 -8.47 -4.37 -18.66
N ARG A 44 -8.55 -3.35 -17.80
CA ARG A 44 -8.41 -1.93 -18.21
C ARG A 44 -7.01 -1.63 -18.77
N ALA A 45 -5.95 -2.14 -18.12
CA ALA A 45 -4.59 -1.98 -18.60
C ALA A 45 -4.38 -2.67 -19.97
N ASN A 46 -4.88 -3.89 -20.14
CA ASN A 46 -4.80 -4.62 -21.41
C ASN A 46 -5.51 -3.86 -22.55
N LEU A 47 -6.73 -3.36 -22.27
CA LEU A 47 -7.48 -2.57 -23.26
C LEU A 47 -6.73 -1.30 -23.67
N LEU A 48 -6.16 -0.58 -22.69
CA LEU A 48 -5.37 0.62 -22.96
C LEU A 48 -4.13 0.28 -23.78
N LEU A 49 -3.34 -0.71 -23.36
CA LEU A 49 -2.10 -1.11 -24.04
C LEU A 49 -2.34 -1.58 -25.48
N ALA A 50 -3.47 -2.26 -25.73
CA ALA A 50 -3.84 -2.71 -27.08
C ALA A 50 -4.26 -1.58 -28.03
N ASN A 51 -4.75 -0.46 -27.51
CA ASN A 51 -5.31 0.63 -28.32
C ASN A 51 -4.49 1.91 -28.30
N LEU A 52 -3.55 2.07 -27.36
CA LEU A 52 -2.81 3.32 -27.15
C LEU A 52 -2.02 3.77 -28.39
N ASP A 53 -1.48 2.83 -29.16
CA ASP A 53 -0.71 3.15 -30.37
C ASP A 53 -1.60 3.81 -31.44
N ASN A 54 -2.90 3.47 -31.48
CA ASN A 54 -3.90 4.05 -32.38
C ASN A 54 -4.41 5.44 -31.95
N ALA A 55 -4.16 5.86 -30.71
CA ALA A 55 -4.64 7.14 -30.21
C ALA A 55 -3.92 8.32 -30.88
N ASN A 56 -4.61 9.43 -31.13
CA ASN A 56 -3.98 10.66 -31.64
C ASN A 56 -3.39 11.48 -30.47
N VAL A 57 -2.29 10.97 -29.90
CA VAL A 57 -1.57 11.57 -28.76
C VAL A 57 -0.08 11.65 -29.11
N GLU A 58 0.59 12.69 -28.64
CA GLU A 58 2.03 12.89 -28.83
C GLU A 58 2.86 11.74 -28.22
N LEU A 59 3.98 11.38 -28.85
CA LEU A 59 4.71 10.15 -28.54
C LEU A 59 5.27 10.13 -27.10
N GLY A 60 5.78 11.27 -26.61
CA GLY A 60 6.23 11.41 -25.23
C GLY A 60 5.11 11.10 -24.24
N GLN A 61 3.95 11.73 -24.43
CA GLN A 61 2.77 11.46 -23.61
C GLN A 61 2.26 10.02 -23.74
N LYS A 62 2.29 9.41 -24.93
CA LYS A 62 1.97 7.98 -25.11
C LYS A 62 2.90 7.09 -24.30
N ASN A 63 4.21 7.35 -24.31
CA ASN A 63 5.18 6.56 -23.56
C ASN A 63 4.95 6.66 -22.04
N ILE A 64 4.63 7.85 -21.54
CA ILE A 64 4.26 8.05 -20.13
C ILE A 64 3.00 7.24 -19.78
N ILE A 65 1.95 7.31 -20.60
CA ILE A 65 0.70 6.55 -20.39
C ILE A 65 0.98 5.04 -20.42
N LYS A 66 1.77 4.58 -21.41
CA LYS A 66 2.16 3.18 -21.57
C LYS A 66 2.93 2.67 -20.36
N GLY A 67 3.91 3.45 -19.87
CA GLY A 67 4.70 3.10 -18.69
C GLY A 67 3.82 2.94 -17.44
N GLN A 68 2.93 3.89 -17.19
CA GLN A 68 2.00 3.81 -16.05
C GLN A 68 1.07 2.59 -16.16
N ALA A 69 0.55 2.29 -17.35
CA ALA A 69 -0.34 1.15 -17.58
C ALA A 69 0.36 -0.20 -17.39
N LEU A 70 1.57 -0.35 -17.92
CA LEU A 70 2.40 -1.55 -17.72
C LEU A 70 2.69 -1.77 -16.24
N PHE A 71 3.15 -0.73 -15.54
CA PHE A 71 3.41 -0.81 -14.10
C PHE A 71 2.16 -1.23 -13.32
N LEU A 72 1.00 -0.61 -13.57
CA LEU A 72 -0.23 -0.95 -12.87
C LEU A 72 -0.64 -2.40 -13.13
N ARG A 73 -0.52 -2.89 -14.38
CA ARG A 73 -0.77 -4.31 -14.69
C ARG A 73 0.15 -5.23 -13.91
N GLY A 74 1.45 -4.95 -13.92
CA GLY A 74 2.43 -5.70 -13.13
C GLY A 74 2.13 -5.63 -11.62
N TYR A 75 1.73 -4.46 -11.11
CA TYR A 75 1.41 -4.29 -9.69
C TYR A 75 0.16 -5.08 -9.29
N PHE A 76 -0.89 -5.10 -10.12
CA PHE A 76 -2.07 -5.92 -9.86
C PHE A 76 -1.75 -7.41 -9.88
N TYR A 77 -0.91 -7.87 -10.80
CA TYR A 77 -0.41 -9.25 -10.78
C TYR A 77 0.44 -9.55 -9.55
N TYR A 78 1.26 -8.59 -9.10
CA TYR A 78 2.03 -8.72 -7.87
C TYR A 78 1.10 -8.90 -6.65
N LEU A 79 0.03 -8.10 -6.54
CA LEU A 79 -0.95 -8.27 -5.46
C LEU A 79 -1.70 -9.61 -5.56
N LEU A 80 -1.97 -10.10 -6.78
CA LEU A 80 -2.58 -11.41 -6.98
C LEU A 80 -1.65 -12.55 -6.54
N VAL A 81 -0.40 -12.56 -7.01
CA VAL A 81 0.51 -13.70 -6.77
C VAL A 81 0.87 -13.83 -5.28
N VAL A 82 1.02 -12.72 -4.55
CA VAL A 82 1.31 -12.77 -3.11
C VAL A 82 0.12 -13.22 -2.27
N CYS A 83 -1.11 -13.04 -2.75
CA CYS A 83 -2.32 -13.43 -2.04
C CYS A 83 -2.81 -14.84 -2.39
N TYR A 84 -2.67 -15.25 -3.66
CA TYR A 84 -3.32 -16.44 -4.21
C TYR A 84 -2.34 -17.47 -4.78
N GLY A 85 -1.04 -17.16 -4.90
CA GLY A 85 -0.07 -18.02 -5.57
C GLY A 85 -0.30 -18.03 -7.09
N ASP A 86 -0.47 -19.22 -7.68
CA ASP A 86 -0.74 -19.35 -9.11
C ASP A 86 -2.02 -18.60 -9.51
N VAL A 87 -2.04 -17.88 -10.63
CA VAL A 87 -3.23 -17.14 -11.08
C VAL A 87 -3.32 -17.12 -12.61
N PRO A 88 -4.52 -16.99 -13.21
CA PRO A 88 -4.65 -16.83 -14.65
C PRO A 88 -3.86 -15.63 -15.19
N LEU A 89 -2.97 -15.86 -16.15
CA LEU A 89 -2.20 -14.82 -16.81
C LEU A 89 -2.92 -14.38 -18.09
N ILE A 90 -3.41 -13.14 -18.09
CA ILE A 90 -4.27 -12.56 -19.11
C ILE A 90 -3.65 -11.21 -19.50
N THR A 91 -2.91 -11.20 -20.60
CA THR A 91 -2.19 -10.00 -21.08
C THR A 91 -2.83 -9.36 -22.30
N ASP A 92 -3.81 -10.03 -22.89
CA ASP A 92 -4.61 -9.54 -24.01
C ASP A 92 -5.96 -8.99 -23.54
N PRO A 93 -6.55 -8.04 -24.27
CA PRO A 93 -7.90 -7.58 -23.98
C PRO A 93 -8.92 -8.69 -24.24
N THR A 94 -9.95 -8.79 -23.39
CA THR A 94 -11.07 -9.71 -23.61
C THR A 94 -11.80 -9.34 -24.90
N LYS A 95 -11.82 -10.25 -25.87
CA LYS A 95 -12.39 -10.00 -27.21
C LYS A 95 -13.87 -10.38 -27.34
N SER A 96 -14.39 -11.22 -26.45
CA SER A 96 -15.79 -11.66 -26.46
C SER A 96 -16.29 -11.97 -25.05
N VAL A 97 -17.57 -11.72 -24.81
CA VAL A 97 -18.30 -12.11 -23.59
C VAL A 97 -18.68 -13.61 -23.61
N THR A 98 -18.64 -14.24 -24.78
CA THR A 98 -19.02 -15.65 -25.01
C THR A 98 -17.85 -16.58 -25.26
N GLY A 99 -16.61 -16.07 -25.18
CA GLY A 99 -15.40 -16.89 -25.34
C GLY A 99 -15.18 -17.83 -24.16
N ASP A 100 -14.23 -18.75 -24.30
CA ASP A 100 -13.79 -19.57 -23.18
C ASP A 100 -13.22 -18.67 -22.06
N VAL A 101 -13.99 -18.55 -20.98
CA VAL A 101 -13.62 -17.78 -19.78
C VAL A 101 -12.87 -18.66 -18.77
N SER A 102 -12.70 -19.95 -19.05
CA SER A 102 -11.99 -20.92 -18.22
C SER A 102 -10.49 -20.89 -18.51
N ILE A 103 -9.81 -19.83 -18.03
CA ILE A 103 -8.37 -19.69 -18.19
C ILE A 103 -7.66 -20.41 -17.03
N GLU A 104 -6.78 -21.35 -17.37
CA GLU A 104 -6.00 -22.07 -16.38
C GLU A 104 -5.07 -21.15 -15.58
N ARG A 105 -4.83 -21.51 -14.31
CA ARG A 105 -3.89 -20.79 -13.45
C ARG A 105 -2.48 -21.00 -13.98
N SER A 106 -1.75 -19.90 -14.18
CA SER A 106 -0.35 -19.95 -14.54
C SER A 106 0.52 -20.07 -13.28
N PRO A 107 1.61 -20.86 -13.32
CA PRO A 107 2.54 -20.97 -12.20
C PRO A 107 3.09 -19.61 -11.73
N VAL A 108 3.27 -19.44 -10.42
CA VAL A 108 3.86 -18.24 -9.77
C VAL A 108 5.08 -17.71 -10.53
N LYS A 109 5.97 -18.60 -11.00
CA LYS A 109 7.18 -18.23 -11.75
C LYS A 109 6.86 -17.44 -13.03
N LEU A 110 5.84 -17.87 -13.79
CA LEU A 110 5.42 -17.18 -15.02
C LEU A 110 4.74 -15.84 -14.71
N VAL A 111 3.96 -15.79 -13.62
CA VAL A 111 3.33 -14.54 -13.17
C VAL A 111 4.39 -13.52 -12.78
N TYR A 112 5.42 -13.90 -12.01
CA TYR A 112 6.55 -13.01 -11.70
C TYR A 112 7.36 -12.60 -12.93
N ALA A 113 7.54 -13.49 -13.91
CA ALA A 113 8.21 -13.11 -15.16
C ALA A 113 7.44 -11.99 -15.90
N GLN A 114 6.10 -12.07 -15.94
CA GLN A 114 5.26 -11.01 -16.51
C GLN A 114 5.35 -9.71 -15.69
N ILE A 115 5.29 -9.80 -14.35
CA ILE A 115 5.41 -8.64 -13.45
C ILE A 115 6.72 -7.89 -13.72
N LEU A 116 7.85 -8.61 -13.72
CA LEU A 116 9.16 -8.01 -13.95
C LEU A 116 9.27 -7.42 -15.36
N SER A 117 8.79 -8.13 -16.39
CA SER A 117 8.79 -7.61 -17.76
C SER A 117 8.03 -6.29 -17.88
N ASP A 118 6.81 -6.23 -17.33
CA ASP A 118 5.98 -5.02 -17.39
C ASP A 118 6.60 -3.85 -16.62
N MET A 119 7.07 -4.10 -15.39
CA MET A 119 7.63 -3.05 -14.55
C MET A 119 8.99 -2.53 -15.06
N ILE A 120 9.84 -3.39 -15.64
CA ILE A 120 11.12 -2.96 -16.25
C ILE A 120 10.86 -2.11 -17.50
N ALA A 121 9.90 -2.51 -18.34
CA ALA A 121 9.49 -1.70 -19.49
C ALA A 121 8.89 -0.36 -19.05
N ALA A 122 8.08 -0.35 -17.98
CA ALA A 122 7.55 0.87 -17.38
C ALA A 122 8.65 1.81 -16.89
N GLU A 123 9.64 1.27 -16.16
CA GLU A 123 10.76 2.06 -15.66
C GLU A 123 11.51 2.74 -16.81
N SER A 124 11.85 1.99 -17.86
CA SER A 124 12.56 2.56 -19.02
C SER A 124 11.78 3.67 -19.73
N LEU A 125 10.46 3.55 -19.84
CA LEU A 125 9.62 4.57 -20.48
C LEU A 125 9.50 5.84 -19.63
N LEU A 126 9.32 5.69 -18.32
CA LEU A 126 9.15 6.81 -17.40
C LEU A 126 10.48 7.52 -17.10
N ASP A 127 11.58 6.79 -17.04
CA ASP A 127 12.94 7.32 -16.89
C ASP A 127 13.32 8.20 -18.09
N LYS A 128 13.12 7.70 -19.32
CA LYS A 128 13.36 8.48 -20.55
C LYS A 128 12.53 9.75 -20.63
N ALA A 129 11.34 9.74 -20.04
CA ALA A 129 10.46 10.90 -19.97
C ALA A 129 10.77 11.84 -18.80
N ASN A 130 11.75 11.51 -17.96
CA ASN A 130 12.04 12.20 -16.68
C ASN A 130 10.77 12.39 -15.82
N PHE A 131 9.89 11.38 -15.82
CA PHE A 131 8.59 11.44 -15.15
C PHE A 131 8.74 11.07 -13.67
N THR A 132 9.22 12.02 -12.87
CA THR A 132 9.60 11.84 -11.46
C THR A 132 8.57 12.45 -10.50
N ALA A 133 8.57 12.00 -9.24
CA ALA A 133 7.69 12.56 -8.20
C ALA A 133 7.93 14.07 -7.97
N LYS A 134 9.19 14.51 -8.02
CA LYS A 134 9.54 15.93 -7.92
C LYS A 134 9.00 16.76 -9.08
N SER A 135 9.05 16.26 -10.30
CA SER A 135 8.53 16.99 -11.48
C SER A 135 7.02 17.24 -11.39
N LEU A 136 6.28 16.33 -10.74
CA LEU A 136 4.84 16.43 -10.54
C LEU A 136 4.46 17.26 -9.31
N GLY A 137 5.23 17.15 -8.23
CA GLY A 137 4.93 17.79 -6.94
C GLY A 137 3.88 17.05 -6.11
N TYR A 138 3.39 15.89 -6.57
CA TYR A 138 2.44 15.03 -5.86
C TYR A 138 2.74 13.54 -6.15
N ALA A 139 2.26 12.64 -5.28
CA ALA A 139 2.65 11.23 -5.25
C ALA A 139 1.56 10.25 -5.76
N GLU A 140 0.48 10.74 -6.36
CA GLU A 140 -0.67 9.91 -6.79
C GLU A 140 -0.51 9.27 -8.17
N LYS A 141 0.51 9.68 -8.93
CA LYS A 141 0.83 9.10 -10.24
C LYS A 141 1.97 8.12 -10.14
N VAL A 142 1.97 7.16 -11.06
CA VAL A 142 3.07 6.20 -11.20
C VAL A 142 4.24 6.92 -11.86
N THR A 143 5.25 7.23 -11.06
CA THR A 143 6.50 7.87 -11.48
C THR A 143 7.60 6.83 -11.62
N VAL A 144 8.71 7.18 -12.27
CA VAL A 144 9.89 6.30 -12.33
C VAL A 144 10.36 5.89 -10.92
N ASN A 145 10.29 6.82 -9.96
CA ASN A 145 10.63 6.56 -8.56
C ASN A 145 9.70 5.51 -7.94
N ALA A 146 8.38 5.61 -8.19
CA ALA A 146 7.42 4.61 -7.73
C ALA A 146 7.69 3.22 -8.31
N VAL A 147 8.01 3.15 -9.61
CA VAL A 147 8.33 1.90 -10.29
C VAL A 147 9.59 1.25 -9.68
N GLN A 148 10.66 2.02 -9.50
CA GLN A 148 11.91 1.51 -8.93
C GLN A 148 11.74 0.95 -7.51
N GLY A 149 11.07 1.69 -6.62
CA GLY A 149 10.89 1.20 -5.25
C GLY A 149 9.92 0.02 -5.13
N ILE A 150 8.93 -0.08 -6.02
CA ILE A 150 8.04 -1.26 -6.07
C ILE A 150 8.74 -2.46 -6.74
N LEU A 151 9.59 -2.26 -7.74
CA LEU A 151 10.46 -3.32 -8.27
C LEU A 151 11.37 -3.89 -7.18
N ALA A 152 11.98 -3.03 -6.36
CA ALA A 152 12.75 -3.46 -5.20
C ALA A 152 11.92 -4.34 -4.25
N LYS A 153 10.67 -3.94 -3.99
CA LYS A 153 9.72 -4.73 -3.18
C LYS A 153 9.37 -6.07 -3.81
N VAL A 154 9.13 -6.12 -5.12
CA VAL A 154 8.81 -7.36 -5.85
C VAL A 154 10.01 -8.32 -5.78
N CYS A 155 11.20 -7.84 -6.11
CA CYS A 155 12.43 -8.63 -6.06
C CYS A 155 12.74 -9.13 -4.65
N LEU A 156 12.59 -8.29 -3.62
CA LEU A 156 12.75 -8.71 -2.23
C LEU A 156 11.73 -9.79 -1.87
N THR A 157 10.47 -9.64 -2.27
CA THR A 157 9.42 -10.65 -2.00
C THR A 157 9.74 -12.00 -2.64
N MET A 158 10.36 -12.02 -3.83
CA MET A 158 10.83 -13.25 -4.47
C MET A 158 12.02 -13.88 -3.74
N ALA A 159 12.89 -13.06 -3.13
CA ALA A 159 14.08 -13.50 -2.41
C ALA A 159 13.82 -13.91 -0.96
N SER A 160 12.76 -13.37 -0.34
CA SER A 160 12.42 -13.66 1.04
C SER A 160 11.70 -15.02 1.17
N PRO A 161 11.96 -15.77 2.25
CA PRO A 161 11.20 -16.97 2.60
C PRO A 161 9.79 -16.55 3.05
N GLY A 162 8.92 -16.26 2.09
CA GLY A 162 7.58 -15.73 2.30
C GLY A 162 6.58 -16.79 2.79
N VAL A 163 5.36 -16.70 2.27
CA VAL A 163 4.25 -17.63 2.56
C VAL A 163 4.57 -19.02 2.03
N SER A 164 4.30 -20.06 2.85
CA SER A 164 4.50 -21.47 2.48
C SER A 164 3.90 -21.79 1.11
N GLY A 165 4.71 -22.36 0.21
CA GLY A 165 4.30 -22.79 -1.13
C GLY A 165 4.72 -21.87 -2.29
N ILE A 166 5.26 -20.68 -2.01
CA ILE A 166 5.88 -19.84 -3.05
C ILE A 166 7.39 -20.16 -3.13
N PRO A 167 7.93 -20.51 -4.32
CA PRO A 167 9.35 -20.74 -4.48
C PRO A 167 10.18 -19.49 -4.15
N VAL A 168 11.24 -19.66 -3.36
CA VAL A 168 12.19 -18.61 -3.00
C VAL A 168 13.32 -18.56 -4.03
N ASP A 169 13.58 -17.38 -4.59
CA ASP A 169 14.68 -17.11 -5.50
C ASP A 169 15.63 -16.06 -4.86
N ILE A 170 16.60 -16.55 -4.08
CA ILE A 170 17.56 -15.72 -3.34
C ILE A 170 18.35 -14.79 -4.29
N SER A 171 18.52 -15.16 -5.56
CA SER A 171 19.22 -14.31 -6.54
C SER A 171 18.53 -12.96 -6.76
N LYS A 172 17.23 -12.86 -6.45
CA LYS A 172 16.47 -11.60 -6.51
C LYS A 172 16.80 -10.61 -5.41
N ALA A 173 17.56 -10.99 -4.38
CA ALA A 173 18.06 -10.05 -3.39
C ALA A 173 18.97 -8.99 -4.05
N GLU A 174 19.84 -9.40 -4.98
CA GLU A 174 20.71 -8.47 -5.71
C GLU A 174 19.91 -7.50 -6.58
N ASP A 175 18.91 -8.01 -7.32
CA ASP A 175 17.99 -7.16 -8.09
C ASP A 175 17.27 -6.15 -7.19
N ALA A 176 16.84 -6.56 -5.99
CA ALA A 176 16.18 -5.67 -5.04
C ALA A 176 17.08 -4.51 -4.59
N ILE A 177 18.37 -4.79 -4.35
CA ILE A 177 19.38 -3.77 -4.02
C ILE A 177 19.56 -2.82 -5.20
N ILE A 178 19.70 -3.33 -6.42
CA ILE A 178 19.88 -2.52 -7.64
C ILE A 178 18.71 -1.54 -7.82
N TRP A 179 17.47 -2.01 -7.68
CA TRP A 179 16.29 -1.15 -7.83
C TRP A 179 16.14 -0.14 -6.69
N ALA A 180 16.44 -0.54 -5.46
CA ALA A 180 16.47 0.38 -4.33
C ALA A 180 17.52 1.48 -4.54
N ASP A 181 18.73 1.13 -4.96
CA ASP A 181 19.82 2.07 -5.22
C ASP A 181 19.52 3.07 -6.32
N LYS A 182 18.82 2.65 -7.39
CA LYS A 182 18.37 3.59 -8.43
C LYS A 182 17.51 4.71 -7.85
N LEU A 183 16.58 4.38 -6.94
CA LEU A 183 15.76 5.37 -6.26
C LEU A 183 16.59 6.19 -5.27
N LEU A 184 17.40 5.54 -4.43
CA LEU A 184 18.18 6.20 -3.37
C LEU A 184 19.30 7.11 -3.91
N LYS A 185 19.79 6.90 -5.13
CA LYS A 185 20.73 7.80 -5.81
C LYS A 185 20.10 9.13 -6.21
N SER A 186 18.78 9.23 -6.27
CA SER A 186 18.10 10.47 -6.60
C SER A 186 18.30 11.51 -5.48
N PRO A 187 18.77 12.74 -5.80
CA PRO A 187 18.90 13.81 -4.81
C PRO A 187 17.54 14.40 -4.38
N ASP A 188 16.45 13.93 -4.98
CA ASP A 188 15.10 14.46 -4.76
C ASP A 188 14.42 13.87 -3.53
N HIS A 189 14.98 12.81 -2.95
CA HIS A 189 14.39 12.09 -1.83
C HIS A 189 15.21 12.25 -0.56
N THR A 190 14.51 12.53 0.54
CA THR A 190 15.09 12.59 1.89
C THR A 190 14.03 12.18 2.90
N LEU A 191 14.46 11.55 3.99
CA LEU A 191 13.57 11.22 5.10
C LEU A 191 13.11 12.51 5.79
N VAL A 192 11.85 12.53 6.19
CA VAL A 192 11.29 13.52 7.09
C VAL A 192 11.84 13.24 8.49
N SER A 193 12.38 14.27 9.13
CA SER A 193 13.04 14.13 10.43
C SER A 193 12.08 13.74 11.56
N ASP A 194 10.85 14.26 11.54
CA ASP A 194 9.78 13.86 12.46
C ASP A 194 8.89 12.79 11.83
N TYR A 195 8.94 11.58 12.38
CA TYR A 195 8.10 10.45 12.00
C TYR A 195 6.61 10.80 11.92
N LYS A 196 6.11 11.62 12.86
CA LYS A 196 4.69 11.99 12.92
C LYS A 196 4.30 12.89 11.76
N GLN A 197 5.23 13.74 11.32
CA GLN A 197 4.98 14.75 10.29
C GLN A 197 4.63 14.12 8.94
N VAL A 198 5.14 12.92 8.64
CA VAL A 198 4.77 12.15 7.45
C VAL A 198 3.25 11.94 7.38
N PHE A 199 2.64 11.48 8.47
CA PHE A 199 1.20 11.20 8.53
C PHE A 199 0.36 12.45 8.69
N ILE A 200 0.89 13.48 9.39
CA ILE A 200 0.24 14.79 9.49
C ILE A 200 0.13 15.43 8.11
N ASN A 201 1.19 15.38 7.30
CA ASN A 201 1.18 15.90 5.93
C ASN A 201 0.08 15.25 5.08
N LEU A 202 -0.03 13.91 5.11
CA LEU A 202 -1.10 13.18 4.42
C LEU A 202 -2.50 13.62 4.85
N MET A 203 -2.72 13.82 6.15
CA MET A 203 -4.03 14.27 6.66
C MET A 203 -4.35 15.73 6.31
N GLN A 204 -3.31 16.55 6.11
CA GLN A 204 -3.44 17.96 5.75
C GLN A 204 -3.51 18.21 4.25
N ASP A 205 -3.54 17.15 3.43
CA ASP A 205 -3.47 17.24 1.97
C ASP A 205 -2.20 17.99 1.51
N LYS A 206 -1.08 17.70 2.18
CA LYS A 206 0.24 18.26 1.88
C LYS A 206 1.15 17.17 1.32
N TYR A 207 1.44 17.24 0.03
CA TYR A 207 2.40 16.35 -0.59
C TYR A 207 3.83 16.64 -0.11
N ASP A 208 4.49 15.63 0.45
CA ASP A 208 5.93 15.63 0.70
C ASP A 208 6.60 14.52 -0.10
N VAL A 209 6.80 14.80 -1.40
CA VAL A 209 7.34 13.85 -2.39
C VAL A 209 8.81 13.46 -2.13
N ARG A 210 9.45 14.06 -1.12
CA ARG A 210 10.80 13.68 -0.68
C ARG A 210 10.78 12.33 0.05
N GLU A 211 9.75 12.07 0.87
CA GLU A 211 9.59 10.78 1.55
C GLU A 211 8.41 9.96 0.99
N SER A 212 7.28 10.58 0.64
CA SER A 212 6.13 9.87 0.08
C SER A 212 6.30 9.68 -1.42
N ILE A 213 6.60 8.45 -1.85
CA ILE A 213 7.00 8.17 -3.23
C ILE A 213 5.78 7.83 -4.10
N TRP A 214 4.84 7.07 -3.54
CA TRP A 214 3.63 6.68 -4.24
C TRP A 214 2.47 6.50 -3.27
N GLU A 215 1.34 7.09 -3.61
CA GLU A 215 0.11 7.12 -2.81
C GLU A 215 -1.08 6.62 -3.63
N ALA A 216 -1.99 5.91 -2.97
CA ALA A 216 -3.35 5.78 -3.47
C ALA A 216 -4.12 7.04 -3.09
N GLY A 217 -4.47 7.83 -4.11
CA GLY A 217 -5.31 9.02 -3.96
C GLY A 217 -6.69 8.63 -3.48
N LEU A 218 -7.13 9.19 -2.36
CA LEU A 218 -8.47 9.01 -1.83
C LEU A 218 -9.23 10.32 -1.95
N TYR A 219 -10.47 10.24 -2.42
CA TYR A 219 -11.33 11.40 -2.52
C TYR A 219 -12.69 11.10 -1.91
N GLY A 220 -13.27 12.12 -1.31
CA GLY A 220 -14.65 12.10 -0.87
C GLY A 220 -14.83 11.93 0.64
N THR A 221 -16.08 12.12 1.03
CA THR A 221 -16.52 12.32 2.42
C THR A 221 -17.64 11.34 2.79
N THR A 222 -17.84 10.39 1.89
CA THR A 222 -18.85 9.34 1.83
C THR A 222 -18.16 8.01 1.64
N SER A 223 -18.80 6.88 1.88
CA SER A 223 -18.22 5.51 1.77
C SER A 223 -17.84 5.06 0.35
N THR A 224 -17.45 5.98 -0.52
CA THR A 224 -17.02 5.80 -1.90
C THR A 224 -15.52 6.01 -2.00
N GLU A 225 -14.89 5.41 -3.01
CA GLU A 225 -13.50 5.72 -3.40
C GLU A 225 -12.45 5.56 -2.28
N GLY A 226 -12.69 4.65 -1.34
CA GLY A 226 -11.72 4.25 -0.31
C GLY A 226 -11.61 5.20 0.89
N SER A 227 -12.44 6.24 0.96
CA SER A 227 -12.45 7.26 2.03
C SER A 227 -12.60 6.72 3.47
N ASN A 228 -12.99 5.46 3.63
CA ASN A 228 -13.13 4.78 4.91
C ASN A 228 -11.84 4.12 5.41
N TYR A 229 -10.74 4.20 4.64
CA TYR A 229 -9.50 3.52 4.96
C TYR A 229 -8.88 4.00 6.28
N THR A 230 -8.86 5.31 6.53
CA THR A 230 -8.33 5.89 7.76
C THR A 230 -9.19 5.61 8.99
N MET A 231 -10.46 5.23 8.84
CA MET A 231 -11.27 4.71 9.94
C MET A 231 -10.76 3.36 10.43
N LEU A 232 -10.19 2.55 9.54
CA LEU A 232 -9.72 1.21 9.86
C LEU A 232 -8.36 1.25 10.58
N ILE A 233 -7.48 2.18 10.19
CA ILE A 233 -6.11 2.27 10.72
C ILE A 233 -5.77 3.59 11.42
N GLY A 234 -6.79 4.35 11.82
CA GLY A 234 -6.68 5.61 12.53
C GLY A 234 -7.61 5.69 13.74
N MET A 235 -7.51 6.81 14.48
CA MET A 235 -8.33 7.05 15.67
C MET A 235 -9.69 7.66 15.31
N THR A 236 -10.77 7.09 15.84
CA THR A 236 -12.14 7.61 15.64
C THR A 236 -12.62 8.49 16.79
N ASN A 237 -13.68 9.27 16.54
CA ASN A 237 -14.21 10.29 17.44
C ASN A 237 -15.17 9.78 18.54
N SER A 238 -15.26 8.46 18.76
CA SER A 238 -16.11 7.86 19.79
C SER A 238 -15.56 6.51 20.26
N PRO A 239 -15.56 6.22 21.58
CA PRO A 239 -15.27 4.88 22.06
C PRO A 239 -16.30 3.87 21.54
N GLY A 240 -15.83 2.81 20.88
CA GLY A 240 -16.66 1.68 20.45
C GLY A 240 -17.42 1.85 19.12
N GLY A 241 -17.13 2.89 18.32
CA GLY A 241 -17.74 3.07 17.00
C GLY A 241 -17.02 2.32 15.86
N GLY A 242 -17.52 1.14 15.45
CA GLY A 242 -17.27 0.54 14.13
C GLY A 242 -15.89 -0.11 13.86
N GLN A 243 -15.71 -0.55 12.60
CA GLN A 243 -14.60 -1.40 12.10
C GLN A 243 -13.22 -0.75 12.28
N GLN A 244 -12.49 -1.10 13.34
CA GLN A 244 -11.17 -0.55 13.65
C GLN A 244 -10.16 -1.66 13.92
N ALA A 245 -8.93 -1.43 13.50
CA ALA A 245 -7.79 -2.24 13.90
C ALA A 245 -7.31 -1.81 15.30
N TYR A 246 -7.20 -2.78 16.19
CA TYR A 246 -6.63 -2.62 17.53
C TYR A 246 -5.23 -3.21 17.58
N ALA A 247 -4.31 -2.51 18.23
CA ALA A 247 -2.98 -3.02 18.49
C ALA A 247 -3.06 -4.13 19.55
N THR A 248 -2.47 -5.28 19.26
CA THR A 248 -2.35 -6.34 20.27
C THR A 248 -1.41 -5.89 21.38
N LYS A 249 -1.63 -6.39 22.61
CA LYS A 249 -0.72 -6.13 23.73
C LYS A 249 0.74 -6.44 23.37
N LYS A 250 0.98 -7.55 22.65
CA LYS A 250 2.33 -7.94 22.18
C LYS A 250 2.97 -6.85 21.32
N LEU A 251 2.22 -6.25 20.39
CA LEU A 251 2.70 -5.17 19.56
C LEU A 251 3.01 -3.92 20.41
N VAL A 252 2.10 -3.52 21.30
CA VAL A 252 2.28 -2.35 22.18
C VAL A 252 3.53 -2.51 23.04
N ASP A 253 3.70 -3.67 23.68
CA ASP A 253 4.86 -3.95 24.53
C ASP A 253 6.17 -3.97 23.72
N SER A 254 6.16 -4.43 22.46
CA SER A 254 7.38 -4.49 21.64
C SER A 254 8.00 -3.13 21.32
N TYR A 255 7.17 -2.08 21.17
CA TYR A 255 7.67 -0.72 20.96
C TYR A 255 8.32 -0.14 22.21
N SER A 256 7.79 -0.46 23.40
CA SER A 256 8.23 0.15 24.67
C SER A 256 9.70 -0.12 25.01
N VAL A 257 10.29 -1.14 24.39
CA VAL A 257 11.69 -1.52 24.58
C VAL A 257 12.65 -0.67 23.74
N TRP A 258 12.21 -0.19 22.57
CA TRP A 258 13.13 0.33 21.54
C TRP A 258 12.74 1.68 20.93
N ASP A 259 11.47 2.10 21.04
CA ASP A 259 10.98 3.28 20.31
C ASP A 259 9.72 3.88 20.94
N SER A 260 9.94 4.83 21.85
CA SER A 260 8.85 5.56 22.52
C SER A 260 8.06 6.47 21.57
N VAL A 261 8.71 7.06 20.56
CA VAL A 261 8.06 7.99 19.62
C VAL A 261 7.03 7.26 18.77
N ARG A 262 7.42 6.13 18.16
CA ARG A 262 6.50 5.33 17.36
C ARG A 262 5.49 4.58 18.23
N SER A 263 5.87 4.19 19.46
CA SER A 263 4.92 3.65 20.45
C SER A 263 3.77 4.62 20.69
N GLU A 264 4.08 5.85 21.08
CA GLU A 264 3.08 6.86 21.42
C GLU A 264 2.24 7.27 20.21
N TRP A 265 2.83 7.28 19.01
CA TRP A 265 2.11 7.61 17.80
C TRP A 265 1.18 6.49 17.32
N ASN A 266 1.72 5.30 17.10
CA ASN A 266 1.01 4.17 16.49
C ASN A 266 0.08 3.45 17.48
N CYS A 267 0.39 3.50 18.78
CA CYS A 267 -0.35 2.85 19.85
C CYS A 267 -0.79 3.89 20.92
N PRO A 268 -1.68 4.84 20.55
CA PRO A 268 -2.14 5.90 21.42
C PRO A 268 -2.83 5.32 22.66
N LYS A 269 -2.44 5.84 23.84
CA LYS A 269 -3.03 5.45 25.13
C LYS A 269 -4.28 6.29 25.46
N PHE A 270 -5.00 6.76 24.45
CA PHE A 270 -6.21 7.54 24.60
C PHE A 270 -7.17 7.33 23.43
N PHE A 271 -8.43 7.68 23.62
CA PHE A 271 -9.45 7.79 22.55
C PHE A 271 -10.17 9.15 22.65
N TYR A 272 -10.83 9.56 21.57
CA TYR A 272 -11.61 10.80 21.54
C TYR A 272 -13.03 10.59 22.11
N ARG A 273 -13.46 11.45 23.05
CA ARG A 273 -14.81 11.44 23.65
C ARG A 273 -15.87 12.09 22.79
N SER A 274 -15.47 13.05 21.96
CA SER A 274 -16.36 13.86 21.13
C SER A 274 -15.74 14.07 19.77
N ILE A 275 -16.60 14.34 18.78
CA ILE A 275 -16.17 14.94 17.52
C ILE A 275 -15.50 16.28 17.87
N PRO A 276 -14.21 16.50 17.54
CA PRO A 276 -13.60 17.78 17.80
C PRO A 276 -14.33 18.88 17.04
N VAL A 277 -14.91 19.84 17.76
CA VAL A 277 -15.25 21.14 17.19
C VAL A 277 -13.91 21.89 17.09
N ASN A 278 -13.51 22.33 15.90
CA ASN A 278 -12.25 23.05 15.66
C ASN A 278 -10.97 22.28 16.01
N PHE A 279 -10.89 20.99 15.65
CA PHE A 279 -9.67 20.17 15.82
C PHE A 279 -9.14 20.05 17.27
N SER A 280 -9.97 20.37 18.26
CA SER A 280 -9.64 20.32 19.70
C SER A 280 -10.42 19.19 20.38
N PRO A 281 -9.97 17.93 20.28
CA PRO A 281 -10.74 16.81 20.80
C PRO A 281 -10.60 16.67 22.31
N LEU A 282 -11.70 16.37 23.00
CA LEU A 282 -11.64 15.84 24.36
C LEU A 282 -11.16 14.40 24.30
N THR A 283 -10.15 14.05 25.09
CA THR A 283 -9.57 12.70 25.14
C THR A 283 -9.88 12.00 26.45
N THR A 284 -9.94 10.66 26.41
CA THR A 284 -9.92 9.81 27.61
C THR A 284 -8.72 8.91 27.57
N PRO A 285 -8.00 8.72 28.70
CA PRO A 285 -7.00 7.68 28.81
C PRO A 285 -7.58 6.28 28.57
N ILE A 286 -6.87 5.47 27.79
CA ILE A 286 -7.12 4.03 27.67
C ILE A 286 -6.40 3.35 28.83
N THR A 287 -7.17 2.69 29.70
CA THR A 287 -6.64 1.98 30.87
C THR A 287 -6.42 0.49 30.62
N SER A 288 -7.06 -0.09 29.59
CA SER A 288 -6.91 -1.49 29.21
C SER A 288 -6.13 -1.61 27.89
N PRO A 289 -5.05 -2.41 27.86
CA PRO A 289 -4.21 -2.56 26.66
C PRO A 289 -4.94 -3.21 25.47
N TRP A 290 -6.11 -3.80 25.71
CA TRP A 290 -6.94 -4.44 24.67
C TRP A 290 -7.72 -3.44 23.82
N TYR A 291 -7.82 -2.17 24.24
CA TYR A 291 -8.57 -1.13 23.53
C TYR A 291 -7.66 -0.12 22.81
N VAL A 292 -6.36 -0.40 22.70
CA VAL A 292 -5.42 0.48 22.00
C VAL A 292 -5.72 0.44 20.50
N GLN A 293 -6.31 1.51 19.97
CA GLN A 293 -6.60 1.68 18.54
C GLN A 293 -5.29 1.92 17.75
N SER A 294 -5.30 1.66 16.44
CA SER A 294 -4.23 2.13 15.55
C SER A 294 -4.23 3.67 15.47
N GLY A 295 -3.13 4.30 15.88
CA GLY A 295 -3.02 5.76 15.94
C GLY A 295 -2.31 6.41 14.77
N LYS A 296 -2.06 5.68 13.69
CA LYS A 296 -1.24 6.13 12.55
C LYS A 296 -1.81 7.40 11.90
N PHE A 297 -3.14 7.46 11.78
CA PHE A 297 -3.89 8.63 11.33
C PHE A 297 -4.78 9.15 12.45
N ARG A 298 -4.74 10.47 12.68
CA ARG A 298 -5.43 11.18 13.76
C ARG A 298 -6.18 12.38 13.21
N ARG A 299 -7.50 12.32 13.26
CA ARG A 299 -8.39 13.33 12.65
C ARG A 299 -8.17 14.78 13.11
N MET A 300 -7.59 14.99 14.29
CA MET A 300 -7.23 16.33 14.78
C MET A 300 -6.23 17.08 13.88
N TYR A 301 -5.53 16.38 12.99
CA TYR A 301 -4.61 16.98 12.04
C TYR A 301 -5.18 17.12 10.63
N GLU A 302 -6.43 16.73 10.38
CA GLU A 302 -7.07 16.94 9.07
C GLU A 302 -7.15 18.45 8.76
N SER A 303 -7.01 18.84 7.49
CA SER A 303 -7.14 20.25 7.09
C SER A 303 -8.61 20.69 7.00
N THR A 304 -9.53 19.76 6.72
CA THR A 304 -10.96 20.03 6.60
C THR A 304 -11.78 18.87 7.18
N PHE A 305 -12.81 19.19 7.97
CA PHE A 305 -13.69 18.20 8.61
C PHE A 305 -14.88 17.91 7.71
N VAL A 306 -14.66 17.22 6.60
CA VAL A 306 -15.73 17.06 5.60
C VAL A 306 -16.39 15.70 5.78
N GLY A 307 -17.59 15.70 6.33
CA GLY A 307 -18.52 14.56 6.35
C GLY A 307 -19.91 15.03 5.91
N LEU A 308 -20.70 14.13 5.33
CA LEU A 308 -22.09 14.40 4.90
C LEU A 308 -22.89 15.19 5.95
N GLY A 309 -23.47 16.31 5.53
CA GLY A 309 -24.47 17.06 6.32
C GLY A 309 -23.92 17.96 7.43
N GLY A 310 -22.62 18.26 7.48
CA GLY A 310 -22.06 19.15 8.50
C GLY A 310 -22.09 18.57 9.93
N THR A 311 -22.37 17.27 10.07
CA THR A 311 -22.48 16.57 11.36
C THR A 311 -21.29 15.67 11.68
N GLY A 312 -20.17 15.78 10.94
CA GLY A 312 -18.93 15.07 11.28
C GLY A 312 -19.09 13.55 11.27
N GLN A 313 -19.64 12.98 10.18
CA GLN A 313 -19.68 11.53 10.00
C GLN A 313 -18.29 10.92 10.28
N SER A 314 -18.27 10.02 11.25
CA SER A 314 -17.14 9.79 12.16
C SER A 314 -16.00 8.94 11.58
N GLY A 315 -16.08 8.50 10.32
CA GLY A 315 -15.16 7.52 9.75
C GLY A 315 -14.77 7.70 8.27
N TYR A 316 -14.98 8.87 7.66
CA TYR A 316 -14.60 9.09 6.26
C TYR A 316 -13.73 10.34 6.12
N ASN A 317 -12.66 10.25 5.31
CA ASN A 317 -11.84 11.38 4.89
C ASN A 317 -11.13 11.11 3.54
N SER A 318 -10.58 12.16 2.94
CA SER A 318 -9.80 12.10 1.69
C SER A 318 -8.30 11.90 1.96
N THR A 319 -7.90 11.32 3.10
CA THR A 319 -6.47 11.19 3.41
C THR A 319 -5.86 10.08 2.57
N ASN A 320 -4.89 10.43 1.72
CA ASN A 320 -4.20 9.48 0.88
C ASN A 320 -3.49 8.35 1.64
N VAL A 321 -3.37 7.19 0.98
CA VAL A 321 -2.70 6.02 1.53
C VAL A 321 -1.31 5.89 0.92
N PRO A 322 -0.22 6.02 1.69
CA PRO A 322 1.12 5.79 1.16
C PRO A 322 1.32 4.30 0.86
N LEU A 323 1.56 3.98 -0.42
CA LEU A 323 1.87 2.64 -0.91
C LEU A 323 3.37 2.33 -0.88
N LEU A 324 4.18 3.40 -1.01
CA LEU A 324 5.63 3.35 -0.93
C LEU A 324 6.16 4.67 -0.33
N ARG A 325 6.99 4.55 0.70
CA ARG A 325 7.78 5.67 1.25
C ARG A 325 9.27 5.38 1.16
N LEU A 326 10.08 6.43 1.22
CA LEU A 326 11.54 6.32 1.20
C LEU A 326 12.07 5.44 2.34
N ALA A 327 11.48 5.54 3.53
CA ALA A 327 11.82 4.67 4.67
C ALA A 327 11.65 3.18 4.35
N ASP A 328 10.62 2.83 3.56
CA ASP A 328 10.41 1.44 3.15
C ASP A 328 11.54 0.99 2.21
N VAL A 329 12.05 1.87 1.34
CA VAL A 329 13.13 1.56 0.38
C VAL A 329 14.45 1.30 1.10
N TYR A 330 14.81 2.12 2.10
CA TYR A 330 15.99 1.87 2.94
C TYR A 330 15.91 0.52 3.64
N LEU A 331 14.76 0.20 4.26
CA LEU A 331 14.57 -1.07 4.94
C LEU A 331 14.61 -2.27 3.98
N MET A 332 13.99 -2.14 2.79
CA MET A 332 14.05 -3.19 1.77
C MET A 332 15.48 -3.44 1.29
N LYS A 333 16.28 -2.38 1.09
CA LYS A 333 17.71 -2.52 0.75
C LYS A 333 18.47 -3.25 1.86
N ALA A 334 18.30 -2.84 3.11
CA ALA A 334 18.96 -3.46 4.25
C ALA A 334 18.61 -4.96 4.39
N GLU A 335 17.33 -5.31 4.22
CA GLU A 335 16.89 -6.71 4.24
C GLU A 335 17.47 -7.52 3.07
N ALA A 336 17.48 -6.95 1.86
CA ALA A 336 18.06 -7.61 0.70
C ALA A 336 19.57 -7.87 0.85
N ILE A 337 20.32 -6.91 1.40
CA ILE A 337 21.75 -7.08 1.75
C ILE A 337 21.92 -8.22 2.75
N PHE A 338 21.07 -8.27 3.79
CA PHE A 338 21.12 -9.36 4.76
C PHE A 338 20.87 -10.73 4.10
N ILE A 339 19.89 -10.83 3.21
CA ILE A 339 19.60 -12.07 2.47
C ILE A 339 20.79 -12.47 1.58
N GLN A 340 21.42 -11.51 0.89
CA GLN A 340 22.54 -11.77 0.00
C GLN A 340 23.80 -12.25 0.74
N HIS A 341 24.10 -11.68 1.91
CA HIS A 341 25.35 -11.94 2.63
C HIS A 341 25.20 -12.88 3.84
N GLY A 342 23.97 -13.15 4.29
CA GLY A 342 23.70 -13.93 5.50
C GLY A 342 24.05 -13.22 6.82
N ALA A 343 24.40 -11.93 6.77
CA ALA A 343 24.72 -11.09 7.93
C ALA A 343 24.51 -9.60 7.61
N PRO A 344 24.25 -8.73 8.62
CA PRO A 344 24.20 -7.29 8.42
C PRO A 344 25.59 -6.76 8.00
N THR A 345 25.64 -5.87 7.02
CA THR A 345 26.88 -5.19 6.59
C THR A 345 26.81 -3.70 6.93
N GLN A 346 27.95 -2.99 6.86
CA GLN A 346 27.98 -1.53 7.08
C GLN A 346 27.11 -0.76 6.08
N GLU A 347 26.86 -1.31 4.89
CA GLU A 347 25.99 -0.71 3.88
C GLU A 347 24.49 -0.80 4.23
N ALA A 348 24.12 -1.75 5.10
CA ALA A 348 22.75 -1.90 5.59
C ALA A 348 22.39 -0.93 6.73
N TYR A 349 23.38 -0.25 7.32
CA TYR A 349 23.24 0.76 8.38
C TYR A 349 23.41 2.17 7.82
#